data_AF-A0A060C9X7-F1
#
_entry.id   AF-A0A060C9X7-F1
#
_cell.length_a   1.000
_cell.length_b   1.000
_cell.length_c   1.000
_cell.angle_alpha   90.00
_cell.angle_beta   90.00
_cell.angle_gamma   90.00
#
_symmetry.space_group_name_H-M   'P 1'
#
loop_
_entity.id
_entity.type
_entity.pdbx_description
1 polymer ?
#
loop_
_entity_poly.entity_id
_entity_poly.type
_entity_poly.pdbx_seq_one_letter_code
_entity_poly.pdbx_strand_id
1 'polypeptide(L)'
;MSLFDVPLHYKLFSASNSWGALDLAHIFDDTLVSVDPVHAVTFVDNHDTQPRQSLQSTVESWFKPSAYMLILLRAEGYPCVFYADLFGTGRDGLSAVAELPLLLEIRQKLS
;
A
#
# COMPACT_ATOMS: atom_id res chain seq x y z
N MET A 1 13.61 -7.13 14.83
CA MET A 1 13.57 -7.40 13.38
C MET A 1 12.13 -7.16 12.94
N SER A 2 11.90 -6.51 11.80
CA SER A 2 10.55 -6.20 11.28
C SER A 2 10.30 -6.97 9.98
N LEU A 3 9.02 -7.18 9.61
CA LEU A 3 8.62 -7.93 8.42
C LEU A 3 7.62 -7.14 7.58
N PHE A 4 7.60 -7.40 6.26
CA PHE A 4 6.61 -6.82 5.37
C PHE A 4 5.22 -7.38 5.66
N ASP A 5 4.24 -6.49 5.75
CA ASP A 5 2.83 -6.83 5.98
C ASP A 5 2.16 -7.29 4.68
N VAL A 6 2.56 -8.48 4.21
CA VAL A 6 1.99 -9.12 3.01
C VAL A 6 0.47 -9.36 3.14
N PRO A 7 -0.08 -9.74 4.31
CA PRO A 7 -1.53 -9.80 4.48
C PRO A 7 -2.23 -8.47 4.18
N LEU A 8 -1.71 -7.34 4.67
CA LEU A 8 -2.27 -6.02 4.34
C LEU A 8 -2.21 -5.74 2.83
N HIS A 9 -1.09 -6.04 2.16
CA HIS A 9 -0.99 -5.90 0.71
C HIS A 9 -2.12 -6.64 -0.03
N TYR A 10 -2.38 -7.91 0.31
CA TYR A 10 -3.46 -8.68 -0.33
C TYR A 10 -4.85 -8.13 -0.02
N LYS A 11 -5.07 -7.55 1.16
CA LYS A 11 -6.32 -6.85 1.48
C LYS A 11 -6.51 -5.59 0.63
N LEU A 12 -5.47 -4.81 0.43
CA LEU A 12 -5.49 -3.62 -0.45
C LEU A 12 -5.76 -4.03 -1.91
N PHE A 13 -5.10 -5.08 -2.39
CA PHE A 13 -5.33 -5.65 -3.72
C PHE A 13 -6.77 -6.16 -3.89
N SER A 14 -7.29 -6.88 -2.89
CA SER A 14 -8.67 -7.38 -2.92
C SER A 14 -9.68 -6.24 -2.91
N ALA A 15 -9.46 -5.21 -2.06
CA ALA A 15 -10.30 -4.02 -2.01
C ALA A 15 -10.37 -3.32 -3.36
N SER A 16 -9.23 -3.14 -4.03
CA SER A 16 -9.15 -2.47 -5.34
C SER A 16 -9.84 -3.25 -6.47
N ASN A 17 -10.01 -4.56 -6.30
CA ASN A 17 -10.65 -5.46 -7.27
C ASN A 17 -12.09 -5.87 -6.89
N SER A 18 -12.58 -5.46 -5.72
CA SER A 18 -13.89 -5.86 -5.20
C SER A 18 -15.06 -5.02 -5.71
N TRP A 19 -14.80 -3.93 -6.44
CA TRP A 19 -15.83 -2.99 -6.92
C TRP A 19 -16.80 -2.51 -5.83
N GLY A 20 -16.28 -2.32 -4.61
CA GLY A 20 -17.04 -1.86 -3.45
C GLY A 20 -17.73 -2.96 -2.64
N ALA A 21 -17.54 -4.23 -2.99
CA ALA A 21 -18.10 -5.36 -2.25
C ALA A 21 -17.35 -5.67 -0.94
N LEU A 22 -16.08 -5.24 -0.82
CA LEU A 22 -15.29 -5.46 0.38
C LEU A 22 -15.62 -4.41 1.45
N ASP A 23 -15.90 -4.87 2.66
CA ASP A 23 -16.11 -4.01 3.81
C ASP A 23 -14.77 -3.47 4.34
N LEU A 24 -14.53 -2.17 4.11
CA LEU A 24 -13.30 -1.49 4.50
C LEU A 24 -13.18 -1.28 6.02
N ALA A 25 -14.25 -1.47 6.81
CA ALA A 25 -14.16 -1.42 8.26
C ALA A 25 -13.19 -2.49 8.82
N HIS A 26 -13.00 -3.58 8.06
CA HIS A 26 -12.17 -4.73 8.40
C HIS A 26 -10.84 -4.78 7.63
N ILE A 27 -10.39 -3.66 7.05
CA ILE A 27 -9.20 -3.62 6.19
C ILE A 27 -7.91 -4.00 6.93
N PHE A 28 -7.84 -3.82 8.26
CA PHE A 28 -6.67 -4.15 9.08
C PHE A 28 -6.80 -5.47 9.86
N ASP A 29 -7.94 -6.15 9.80
CA ASP A 29 -8.09 -7.43 10.53
C ASP A 29 -7.07 -8.45 10.00
N ASP A 30 -6.54 -9.33 10.85
CA ASP A 30 -5.60 -10.38 10.43
C ASP A 30 -4.37 -9.88 9.62
N THR A 31 -3.91 -8.65 9.86
CA THR A 31 -2.68 -8.10 9.27
C THR A 31 -1.56 -8.03 10.29
N LEU A 32 -0.31 -7.93 9.83
CA LEU A 32 0.82 -7.80 10.77
C LEU A 32 0.72 -6.50 11.56
N VAL A 33 0.31 -5.39 10.92
CA VAL A 33 0.17 -4.09 11.59
C VAL A 33 -0.91 -4.08 12.66
N SER A 34 -1.94 -4.94 12.59
CA SER A 34 -2.94 -5.03 13.67
C SER A 34 -2.49 -5.89 14.86
N VAL A 35 -1.59 -6.86 14.63
CA VAL A 35 -1.11 -7.78 15.68
C VAL A 35 0.20 -7.31 16.32
N ASP A 36 1.15 -6.82 15.52
CA ASP A 36 2.46 -6.31 15.96
C ASP A 36 2.85 -5.04 15.18
N PRO A 37 2.24 -3.89 15.52
CA PRO A 37 2.43 -2.63 14.80
C PRO A 37 3.87 -2.11 14.81
N VAL A 38 4.68 -2.48 15.82
CA VAL A 38 6.07 -2.02 15.95
C VAL A 38 7.00 -2.76 14.98
N HIS A 39 6.67 -4.01 14.64
CA HIS A 39 7.47 -4.85 13.74
C HIS A 39 6.86 -5.00 12.33
N ALA A 40 5.83 -4.23 12.01
CA ALA A 40 5.17 -4.25 10.70
C ALA A 40 5.73 -3.20 9.74
N VAL A 41 6.23 -3.63 8.58
CA VAL A 41 6.53 -2.76 7.44
C VAL A 41 5.35 -2.82 6.46
N THR A 42 4.47 -1.82 6.51
CA THR A 42 3.28 -1.76 5.66
C THR A 42 3.63 -1.20 4.28
N PHE A 43 3.14 -1.82 3.21
CA PHE A 43 3.41 -1.40 1.83
C PHE A 43 2.18 -1.61 0.95
N VAL A 44 2.08 -0.87 -0.16
CA VAL A 44 0.99 -1.01 -1.14
C VAL A 44 1.36 -2.02 -2.22
N ASP A 45 2.52 -1.86 -2.84
CA ASP A 45 3.06 -2.74 -3.88
C ASP A 45 4.58 -2.82 -3.76
N ASN A 46 5.20 -3.80 -4.42
CA ASN A 46 6.64 -3.90 -4.53
C ASN A 46 7.05 -4.46 -5.92
N HIS A 47 8.34 -4.75 -6.07
CA HIS A 47 8.91 -5.28 -7.31
C HIS A 47 8.44 -6.69 -7.67
N ASP A 48 7.88 -7.47 -6.74
CA ASP A 48 7.32 -8.80 -6.99
C ASP A 48 5.82 -8.74 -7.34
N THR A 49 5.09 -7.73 -6.85
CA THR A 49 3.63 -7.58 -7.01
C THR A 49 3.22 -6.72 -8.20
N GLN A 50 4.17 -6.00 -8.81
CA GLN A 50 3.94 -5.22 -10.03
C GLN A 50 3.55 -6.10 -11.24
N PRO A 51 3.02 -5.52 -12.32
CA PRO A 51 2.63 -6.28 -13.50
C PRO A 51 3.78 -7.11 -14.09
N ARG A 52 3.47 -8.31 -14.56
CA ARG A 52 4.38 -9.26 -15.22
C ARG A 52 5.45 -9.91 -14.32
N GLN A 53 5.24 -9.89 -13.01
CA GLN A 53 6.12 -10.55 -12.05
C GLN A 53 5.48 -11.82 -11.48
N SER A 54 6.28 -12.67 -10.83
CA SER A 54 5.84 -13.99 -10.35
C SER A 54 4.75 -13.92 -9.28
N LEU A 55 4.76 -12.86 -8.46
CA LEU A 55 3.78 -12.61 -7.42
C LEU A 55 2.81 -11.49 -7.80
N GLN A 56 2.54 -11.30 -9.10
CA GLN A 56 1.68 -10.22 -9.58
C GLN A 56 0.34 -10.18 -8.82
N SER A 57 0.14 -9.08 -8.11
CA SER A 57 -1.08 -8.73 -7.36
C SER A 57 -1.16 -7.21 -7.20
N THR A 58 -1.00 -6.51 -8.32
CA THR A 58 -0.90 -5.05 -8.38
C THR A 58 -2.19 -4.38 -7.92
N VAL A 59 -2.10 -3.47 -6.95
CA VAL A 59 -3.26 -2.67 -6.52
C VAL A 59 -3.72 -1.77 -7.65
N GLU A 60 -5.02 -1.74 -7.94
CA GLU A 60 -5.55 -0.95 -9.06
C GLU A 60 -5.31 0.56 -8.84
N SER A 61 -4.93 1.26 -9.91
CA SER A 61 -4.49 2.66 -9.86
C SER A 61 -5.50 3.60 -9.20
N TRP A 62 -6.81 3.33 -9.35
CA TRP A 62 -7.87 4.15 -8.75
C TRP A 62 -7.88 4.08 -7.22
N PHE A 63 -7.41 2.97 -6.63
CA PHE A 63 -7.41 2.72 -5.19
C PHE A 63 -6.07 3.03 -4.53
N LYS A 64 -4.97 3.11 -5.30
CA LYS A 64 -3.63 3.41 -4.77
C LYS A 64 -3.56 4.65 -3.87
N PRO A 65 -4.21 5.79 -4.18
CA PRO A 65 -4.19 6.95 -3.28
C PRO A 65 -4.76 6.61 -1.89
N SER A 66 -5.88 5.91 -1.83
CA SER A 66 -6.50 5.45 -0.58
C SER A 66 -5.63 4.44 0.15
N ALA A 67 -5.02 3.50 -0.57
CA ALA A 67 -4.09 2.52 0.01
C ALA A 67 -2.86 3.21 0.65
N TYR A 68 -2.30 4.22 -0.01
CA TYR A 68 -1.21 5.01 0.55
C TYR A 68 -1.64 5.86 1.75
N MET A 69 -2.84 6.43 1.75
CA MET A 69 -3.38 7.12 2.94
C MET A 69 -3.46 6.17 4.15
N LEU A 70 -3.90 4.93 3.95
CA LEU A 70 -4.02 3.92 5.01
C LEU A 70 -2.66 3.62 5.67
N ILE A 71 -1.57 3.54 4.91
CA ILE A 71 -0.25 3.24 5.48
C ILE A 71 0.52 4.50 5.93
N LEU A 72 0.31 5.67 5.30
CA LEU A 72 1.07 6.88 5.58
C LEU A 72 0.47 7.76 6.68
N LEU A 73 -0.86 7.79 6.83
CA LEU A 73 -1.52 8.74 7.74
C LEU A 73 -1.94 8.11 9.07
N ARG A 74 -1.67 6.83 9.26
CA ARG A 74 -1.83 6.13 10.53
C ARG A 74 -0.55 6.17 11.37
N ALA A 75 -0.72 6.03 12.68
CA ALA A 75 0.38 6.00 13.63
C ALA A 75 1.10 4.63 13.63
N GLU A 76 0.36 3.55 13.39
CA GLU A 76 0.89 2.19 13.43
C GLU A 76 1.64 1.80 12.17
N GLY A 77 2.67 0.96 12.34
CA GLY A 77 3.48 0.43 11.25
C GLY A 77 4.59 1.39 10.77
N TYR A 78 5.52 0.81 10.03
CA TYR A 78 6.55 1.52 9.28
C TYR A 78 6.18 1.51 7.79
N PRO A 79 5.60 2.58 7.24
CA PRO A 79 5.22 2.62 5.83
C PRO A 79 6.43 2.59 4.90
N CYS A 80 6.34 1.76 3.86
CA CYS A 80 7.30 1.65 2.78
C CYS A 80 6.65 2.12 1.47
N VAL A 81 7.26 3.14 0.85
CA VAL A 81 6.82 3.67 -0.44
C VAL A 81 7.51 2.92 -1.57
N PHE A 82 6.73 2.49 -2.57
CA PHE A 82 7.29 1.84 -3.73
C PHE A 82 7.79 2.86 -4.76
N TYR A 83 9.00 2.65 -5.27
CA TYR A 83 9.64 3.52 -6.26
C TYR A 83 8.77 3.72 -7.51
N ALA A 84 8.19 2.65 -8.05
CA ALA A 84 7.37 2.74 -9.26
C ALA A 84 6.07 3.52 -9.05
N ASP A 85 5.53 3.52 -7.83
CA ASP A 85 4.33 4.32 -7.53
C ASP A 85 4.67 5.78 -7.28
N LEU A 86 5.90 6.10 -6.85
CA LEU A 86 6.33 7.48 -6.68
C LEU A 86 6.73 8.14 -8.00
N PHE A 87 7.38 7.40 -8.91
CA PHE A 87 7.95 7.97 -10.14
C PHE A 87 7.31 7.46 -11.43
N GLY A 88 6.49 6.42 -11.35
CA GLY A 88 6.04 5.67 -12.53
C GLY A 88 7.17 4.81 -13.11
N THR A 89 6.78 3.76 -13.82
CA THR A 89 7.70 2.96 -14.64
C THR A 89 7.10 2.84 -16.03
N GLY A 90 7.54 3.70 -16.95
CA GLY A 90 7.03 3.73 -18.33
C GLY A 90 7.16 2.41 -19.11
N ARG A 91 7.90 1.42 -18.60
CA ARG A 91 8.06 0.07 -19.18
C ARG A 91 6.92 -0.90 -18.85
N ASP A 92 6.33 -0.77 -17.66
CA ASP A 92 5.35 -1.72 -17.12
C ASP A 92 3.94 -1.16 -17.03
N GLY A 93 3.73 0.06 -17.53
CA GLY A 93 2.42 0.71 -17.56
C GLY A 93 1.98 1.28 -16.20
N LEU A 94 2.86 1.26 -15.19
CA LEU A 94 2.59 1.92 -13.90
C LEU A 94 2.82 3.42 -14.03
N SER A 95 1.76 4.19 -13.80
CA SER A 95 1.84 5.64 -13.62
C SER A 95 2.18 5.98 -12.17
N ALA A 96 2.85 7.10 -11.96
CA ALA A 96 3.04 7.65 -10.63
C ALA A 96 1.68 7.96 -9.98
N VAL A 97 1.56 7.71 -8.69
CA VAL A 97 0.42 8.10 -7.86
C VAL A 97 0.53 9.59 -7.58
N ALA A 98 -0.33 10.38 -8.19
CA ALA A 98 -0.24 11.84 -8.19
C ALA A 98 -0.30 12.45 -6.78
N GLU A 99 -1.04 11.83 -5.88
CA GLU A 99 -1.26 12.27 -4.50
C GLU A 99 -0.10 11.94 -3.56
N LEU A 100 0.78 11.01 -3.95
CA LEU A 100 1.80 10.45 -3.05
C LEU A 100 2.80 11.48 -2.52
N PRO A 101 3.30 12.44 -3.32
CA PRO A 101 4.14 13.52 -2.80
C PRO A 101 3.46 14.35 -1.69
N LEU A 102 2.16 14.65 -1.85
CA LEU A 102 1.39 15.39 -0.85
C LEU A 102 1.21 14.57 0.42
N LEU A 103 0.91 13.27 0.31
CA LEU A 103 0.76 12.39 1.47
C LEU A 103 2.06 12.27 2.28
N LEU A 104 3.21 12.26 1.61
CA LEU A 104 4.53 12.26 2.26
C LEU A 104 4.78 13.57 3.01
N GLU A 105 4.45 14.71 2.41
CA GLU A 105 4.53 16.02 3.07
C GLU A 105 3.63 16.10 4.31
N ILE A 106 2.39 15.59 4.20
CA ILE A 106 1.44 15.54 5.32
C ILE A 106 2.01 14.69 6.46
N ARG A 107 2.49 13.47 6.18
CA ARG A 107 3.09 12.61 7.21
C ARG A 107 4.27 13.30 7.88
N GLN A 108 5.18 13.90 7.11
CA GLN A 108 6.36 14.58 7.66
C GLN A 108 6.00 15.74 8.61
N LYS A 109 4.92 16.47 8.33
CA LYS A 109 4.51 17.62 9.16
C LYS A 109 3.70 17.25 10.39
N LEU A 110 3.04 16.08 10.39
CA LEU A 110 2.09 15.68 11.42
C LEU A 110 2.57 14.49 12.27
N SER A 111 3.74 13.91 11.97
CA SER A 111 4.36 12.81 12.74
C SER A 111 5.42 13.31 13.71
#